data_AF-A0A178CWU6-F1
#
_entry.id   AF-A0A178CWU6-F1
#
_cell.length_a   1.000
_cell.length_b   1.000
_cell.length_c   1.000
_cell.angle_alpha   90.00
_cell.angle_beta   90.00
_cell.angle_gamma   90.00
#
_symmetry.space_group_name_H-M   'P 1'
#
loop_
_entity.id
_entity.type
_entity.pdbx_description
1 polymer ?
#
loop_
_entity_poly.entity_id
_entity_poly.type
_entity_poly.pdbx_seq_one_letter_code
_entity_poly.pdbx_strand_id
1 'polypeptide(L)'
;MSEDSRILNAAVPTLLHPDLHKRNIFVSKDDPTVVTGIIDWQSASVEPAFWYADHIPDFAMSTSDPSGQSDSNSELCAKVFDACVQFLVPKWAGPRLLDESLFRPFRYCYRTWKDGAVAFLHELIETSQHWASLGLPGSCPFTKPTPEEFMIHQQYKRFVAAQELKRDLSSLLDIASDGWVPSGAWETTLLAQKEMFANMLEAVLTNADPDDDEPIRDESDLREIWPFDPRVYLGTRSRHAFG
;
A
#
# COMPACT_ATOMS: atom_id res chain seq x y z
N MET A 1 25.68 4.96 -0.56
CA MET A 1 24.83 5.39 -1.69
C MET A 1 25.10 4.45 -2.86
N SER A 2 24.09 4.08 -3.64
CA SER A 2 24.28 3.15 -4.77
C SER A 2 25.21 3.76 -5.82
N GLU A 3 26.12 2.96 -6.37
CA GLU A 3 26.98 3.35 -7.51
C GLU A 3 26.29 3.11 -8.86
N ASP A 4 25.09 2.53 -8.85
CA ASP A 4 24.31 2.26 -10.06
C ASP A 4 23.78 3.55 -10.69
N SER A 5 24.17 3.82 -11.94
CA SER A 5 23.78 5.03 -12.65
C SER A 5 22.27 5.17 -12.85
N ARG A 6 21.51 4.06 -12.94
CA ARG A 6 20.05 4.11 -13.10
C ARG A 6 19.41 4.64 -11.82
N ILE A 7 19.83 4.12 -10.67
CA ILE A 7 19.35 4.58 -9.35
C ILE A 7 19.73 6.04 -9.13
N LEU A 8 20.97 6.44 -9.47
CA LEU A 8 21.42 7.83 -9.36
C LEU A 8 20.62 8.77 -10.26
N ASN A 9 20.35 8.39 -11.51
CA ASN A 9 19.53 9.17 -12.43
C ASN A 9 18.04 9.20 -12.02
N ALA A 10 17.55 8.18 -11.34
CA ALA A 10 16.21 8.13 -10.78
C ALA A 10 16.08 8.90 -9.45
N ALA A 11 17.20 9.30 -8.83
CA ALA A 11 17.24 10.00 -7.56
C ALA A 11 17.22 11.53 -7.69
N VAL A 12 16.79 12.07 -8.85
CA VAL A 12 16.74 13.52 -9.10
C VAL A 12 15.85 14.19 -8.03
N PRO A 13 16.35 15.24 -7.36
CA PRO A 13 15.57 15.98 -6.36
C PRO A 13 14.26 16.50 -6.97
N THR A 14 13.14 16.05 -6.42
CA THR A 14 11.80 16.30 -6.92
C THR A 14 10.87 16.67 -5.78
N LEU A 15 10.15 17.78 -5.94
CA LEU A 15 9.04 18.15 -5.07
C LEU A 15 7.76 17.64 -5.74
N LEU A 16 7.12 16.65 -5.14
CA LEU A 16 5.81 16.17 -5.55
C LEU A 16 4.83 16.34 -4.37
N HIS A 17 3.55 16.50 -4.68
CA HIS A 17 2.53 16.49 -3.65
C HIS A 17 2.45 15.08 -3.03
N PRO A 18 2.62 14.92 -1.70
CA PRO A 18 2.78 13.60 -1.08
C PRO A 18 1.46 12.80 -0.97
N ASP A 19 0.31 13.48 -1.07
CA ASP A 19 -1.02 12.85 -0.98
C ASP A 19 -1.98 13.43 -2.03
N LEU A 20 -1.61 13.29 -3.31
CA LEU A 20 -2.37 13.89 -4.40
C LEU A 20 -3.60 13.04 -4.71
N HIS A 21 -4.74 13.37 -4.09
CA HIS A 21 -6.02 12.72 -4.34
C HIS A 21 -7.14 13.73 -4.62
N LYS A 22 -8.28 13.30 -5.17
CA LYS A 22 -9.42 14.18 -5.57
C LYS A 22 -9.84 15.18 -4.49
N ARG A 23 -9.83 14.77 -3.22
CA ARG A 23 -10.22 15.65 -2.08
C ARG A 23 -9.25 16.80 -1.80
N ASN A 24 -8.04 16.76 -2.36
CA ASN A 24 -7.02 17.79 -2.24
C ASN A 24 -6.95 18.70 -3.48
N ILE A 25 -7.82 18.50 -4.47
CA ILE A 25 -7.90 19.27 -5.72
C ILE A 25 -9.20 20.07 -5.74
N PHE A 26 -9.09 21.38 -5.78
CA PHE A 26 -10.21 22.30 -5.94
C PHE A 26 -10.34 22.70 -7.40
N VAL A 27 -11.57 22.71 -7.90
CA VAL A 27 -11.91 23.11 -9.26
C VAL A 27 -12.87 24.30 -9.25
N SER A 28 -12.97 25.04 -10.35
CA SER A 28 -13.91 26.14 -10.46
C SER A 28 -15.35 25.61 -10.43
N LYS A 29 -16.24 26.39 -9.78
CA LYS A 29 -17.67 26.10 -9.73
C LYS A 29 -18.32 26.27 -11.11
N ASP A 30 -17.81 27.21 -11.91
CA ASP A 30 -18.36 27.54 -13.22
C ASP A 30 -17.79 26.64 -14.32
N ASP A 31 -16.55 26.15 -14.14
CA ASP A 31 -15.87 25.25 -15.08
C ASP A 31 -15.00 24.22 -14.32
N PRO A 32 -15.46 22.97 -14.13
CA PRO A 32 -14.74 21.96 -13.36
C PRO A 32 -13.46 21.45 -14.06
N THR A 33 -13.17 21.86 -15.29
CA THR A 33 -11.89 21.57 -15.96
C THR A 33 -10.75 22.46 -15.49
N VAL A 34 -11.08 23.57 -14.80
CA VAL A 34 -10.09 24.52 -14.28
C VAL A 34 -9.79 24.21 -12.82
N VAL A 35 -8.56 23.76 -12.55
CA VAL A 35 -8.04 23.61 -11.19
C VAL A 35 -7.80 25.00 -10.60
N THR A 36 -8.44 25.28 -9.46
CA THR A 36 -8.33 26.56 -8.73
C THR A 36 -7.36 26.49 -7.56
N GLY A 37 -7.07 25.29 -7.06
CA GLY A 37 -6.11 25.10 -5.98
C GLY A 37 -5.78 23.63 -5.72
N ILE A 38 -4.57 23.41 -5.20
CA ILE A 38 -4.14 22.14 -4.63
C ILE A 38 -3.70 22.46 -3.21
N ILE A 39 -4.30 21.79 -2.23
CA ILE A 39 -4.03 21.99 -0.80
C ILE A 39 -3.25 20.81 -0.21
N ASP A 40 -2.99 20.85 1.10
CA ASP A 40 -2.41 19.73 1.87
C ASP A 40 -0.89 19.51 1.65
N TRP A 41 -0.19 20.58 1.31
CA TRP A 41 1.26 20.58 1.05
C TRP A 41 2.15 20.50 2.30
N GLN A 42 1.60 20.50 3.52
CA GLN A 42 2.42 20.62 4.74
C GLN A 42 3.38 19.45 4.99
N SER A 43 3.16 18.31 4.33
CA SER A 43 4.04 17.13 4.39
C SER A 43 4.96 17.02 3.17
N ALA A 44 4.94 17.98 2.24
CA ALA A 44 5.73 17.93 1.02
C ALA A 44 7.22 18.17 1.32
N SER A 45 8.07 17.39 0.66
CA SER A 45 9.53 17.48 0.78
C SER A 45 10.17 17.35 -0.59
N VAL A 46 11.42 17.79 -0.71
CA VAL A 46 12.24 17.51 -1.88
C VAL A 46 12.88 16.14 -1.67
N GLU A 47 12.43 15.15 -2.43
CA GLU A 47 12.84 13.76 -2.30
C GLU A 47 13.35 13.20 -3.64
N PRO A 48 14.14 12.11 -3.64
CA PRO A 48 14.45 11.36 -4.85
C PRO A 48 13.19 11.01 -5.67
N ALA A 49 13.21 11.28 -6.98
CA ALA A 49 12.02 11.05 -7.84
C ALA A 49 11.46 9.62 -7.78
N PHE A 50 12.32 8.61 -7.56
CA PHE A 50 11.90 7.22 -7.44
C PHE A 50 10.96 6.92 -6.26
N TRP A 51 10.90 7.80 -5.24
CA TRP A 51 9.97 7.63 -4.11
C TRP A 51 8.51 7.63 -4.53
N TYR A 52 8.21 8.33 -5.62
CA TYR A 52 6.86 8.47 -6.13
C TYR A 52 6.59 7.56 -7.34
N ALA A 53 7.54 6.69 -7.72
CA ALA A 53 7.45 5.95 -8.98
C ALA A 53 6.21 5.02 -9.04
N ASP A 54 5.85 4.38 -7.94
CA ASP A 54 4.65 3.53 -7.84
C ASP A 54 3.39 4.30 -7.44
N HIS A 55 3.49 5.61 -7.18
CA HIS A 55 2.32 6.39 -6.79
C HIS A 55 1.38 6.59 -7.99
N ILE A 56 0.12 6.22 -7.80
CA ILE A 56 -0.98 6.48 -8.73
C ILE A 56 -2.09 7.19 -7.94
N PRO A 57 -2.41 8.45 -8.27
CA PRO A 57 -3.53 9.18 -7.68
C PRO A 57 -4.87 8.46 -7.86
N ASP A 58 -5.80 8.65 -6.93
CA ASP A 58 -7.13 8.03 -6.94
C ASP A 58 -8.01 8.39 -8.15
N PHE A 59 -7.77 9.53 -8.79
CA PHE A 59 -8.41 9.92 -10.05
C PHE A 59 -7.80 9.27 -11.29
N ALA A 60 -6.63 8.64 -11.15
CA ALA A 60 -5.92 7.95 -12.22
C ALA A 60 -5.95 6.41 -12.04
N MET A 61 -6.61 5.90 -10.99
CA MET A 61 -6.82 4.47 -10.82
C MET A 61 -7.96 3.96 -11.71
N SER A 62 -7.76 2.82 -12.36
CA SER A 62 -8.85 2.10 -13.05
C SER A 62 -9.74 1.43 -11.99
N THR A 63 -11.03 1.74 -12.03
CA THR A 63 -12.01 1.20 -11.07
C THR A 63 -12.96 0.27 -11.80
N SER A 64 -13.24 -0.88 -11.18
CA SER A 64 -14.34 -1.76 -11.58
C SER A 64 -15.62 -1.39 -10.83
N ASP A 65 -16.75 -1.38 -11.52
CA ASP A 65 -18.08 -1.34 -10.91
C ASP A 65 -18.27 -2.55 -9.97
N PRO A 66 -19.10 -2.49 -8.90
CA PRO A 66 -19.48 -3.65 -8.07
C PRO A 66 -19.91 -4.92 -8.83
N SER A 67 -20.28 -4.81 -10.11
CA SER A 67 -20.53 -5.97 -11.00
C SER A 67 -19.28 -6.60 -11.62
N GLY A 68 -18.09 -6.06 -11.33
CA GLY A 68 -16.80 -6.48 -11.90
C GLY A 68 -16.51 -5.93 -13.29
N GLN A 69 -17.37 -5.07 -13.85
CA GLN A 69 -17.13 -4.44 -15.15
C GLN A 69 -16.27 -3.20 -15.01
N SER A 70 -15.22 -3.11 -15.83
CA SER A 70 -14.33 -1.95 -15.85
C SER A 70 -15.06 -0.68 -16.26
N ASP A 71 -14.95 0.39 -15.47
CA ASP A 71 -15.46 1.71 -15.87
C ASP A 71 -14.54 2.28 -16.97
N SER A 72 -15.06 2.28 -18.20
CA SER A 72 -14.37 2.81 -19.38
C SER A 72 -13.80 4.22 -19.21
N ASN A 73 -14.45 5.07 -18.40
CA ASN A 73 -13.96 6.42 -18.15
C ASN A 73 -12.74 6.40 -17.21
N SER A 74 -12.75 5.56 -16.18
CA SER A 74 -11.61 5.38 -15.27
C SER A 74 -10.38 4.82 -15.98
N GLU A 75 -10.55 3.87 -16.91
CA GLU A 75 -9.46 3.37 -17.74
C GLU A 75 -8.88 4.46 -18.64
N LEU A 76 -9.74 5.28 -19.24
CA LEU A 76 -9.30 6.38 -20.08
C LEU A 76 -8.51 7.40 -19.27
N CYS A 77 -8.98 7.74 -18.05
CA CYS A 77 -8.25 8.60 -17.12
C CYS A 77 -6.88 8.04 -16.77
N ALA A 78 -6.78 6.74 -16.45
CA ALA A 78 -5.51 6.07 -16.17
C ALA A 78 -4.53 6.17 -17.35
N LYS A 79 -4.99 5.85 -18.57
CA LYS A 79 -4.19 5.92 -19.80
C LYS A 79 -3.72 7.34 -20.11
N VAL A 80 -4.62 8.33 -19.97
CA VAL A 80 -4.28 9.75 -20.18
C VAL A 80 -3.30 10.23 -19.12
N PHE A 81 -3.47 9.83 -17.86
CA PHE A 81 -2.56 10.18 -16.78
C PHE A 81 -1.15 9.66 -17.05
N ASP A 82 -0.99 8.38 -17.41
CA ASP A 82 0.32 7.81 -17.72
C ASP A 82 0.99 8.52 -18.90
N ALA A 83 0.23 8.82 -19.96
CA ALA A 83 0.74 9.61 -21.08
C ALA A 83 1.19 11.02 -20.64
N CYS A 84 0.36 11.71 -19.85
CA CYS A 84 0.70 13.03 -19.32
C CYS A 84 1.95 13.00 -18.44
N VAL A 85 2.10 12.01 -17.55
CA VAL A 85 3.31 11.86 -16.72
C VAL A 85 4.54 11.67 -17.61
N GLN A 86 4.44 10.81 -18.63
CA GLN A 86 5.54 10.54 -19.55
C GLN A 86 6.04 11.79 -20.29
N PHE A 87 5.14 12.65 -20.74
CA PHE A 87 5.50 13.81 -21.57
C PHE A 87 5.66 15.13 -20.79
N LEU A 88 4.87 15.35 -19.73
CA LEU A 88 4.84 16.62 -19.00
C LEU A 88 5.73 16.61 -17.75
N VAL A 89 6.00 15.42 -17.18
CA VAL A 89 6.77 15.28 -15.94
C VAL A 89 7.91 14.27 -16.11
N PRO A 90 8.87 14.52 -17.03
CA PRO A 90 9.89 13.53 -17.38
C PRO A 90 10.78 13.10 -16.21
N LYS A 91 10.97 13.97 -15.22
CA LYS A 91 11.69 13.63 -13.97
C LYS A 91 10.99 12.53 -13.17
N TRP A 92 9.67 12.53 -13.18
CA TRP A 92 8.86 11.51 -12.51
C TRP A 92 8.67 10.28 -13.39
N ALA A 93 8.54 10.46 -14.70
CA ALA A 93 8.39 9.37 -15.66
C ALA A 93 9.60 8.42 -15.70
N GLY A 94 10.83 8.95 -15.60
CA GLY A 94 12.06 8.14 -15.67
C GLY A 94 12.06 6.94 -14.69
N PRO A 95 11.91 7.18 -13.38
CA PRO A 95 11.80 6.11 -12.39
C PRO A 95 10.65 5.13 -12.63
N ARG A 96 9.50 5.57 -13.18
CA ARG A 96 8.33 4.71 -13.48
C ARG A 96 8.61 3.66 -14.56
N LEU A 97 9.61 3.90 -15.41
CA LEU A 97 10.00 3.00 -16.50
C LEU A 97 11.07 1.98 -16.08
N LEU A 98 11.59 2.10 -14.86
CA LEU A 98 12.60 1.19 -14.33
C LEU A 98 11.93 0.06 -13.54
N ASP A 99 12.65 -1.06 -13.41
CA ASP A 99 12.21 -2.18 -12.58
C ASP A 99 12.04 -1.71 -11.13
N GLU A 100 10.83 -1.86 -10.59
CA GLU A 100 10.50 -1.40 -9.25
C GLU A 100 11.35 -2.06 -8.15
N SER A 101 11.84 -3.27 -8.37
CA SER A 101 12.71 -3.97 -7.42
C SER A 101 14.02 -3.21 -7.14
N LEU A 102 14.45 -2.31 -8.04
CA LEU A 102 15.56 -1.38 -7.78
C LEU A 102 15.24 -0.39 -6.65
N PHE A 103 13.96 -0.11 -6.41
CA PHE A 103 13.49 0.92 -5.48
C PHE A 103 12.80 0.36 -4.24
N ARG A 104 12.25 -0.86 -4.30
CA ARG A 104 11.50 -1.46 -3.17
C ARG A 104 12.27 -1.43 -1.85
N PRO A 105 13.58 -1.76 -1.76
CA PRO A 105 14.31 -1.63 -0.49
C PRO A 105 14.26 -0.23 0.12
N PHE A 106 14.30 0.82 -0.71
CA PHE A 106 14.12 2.20 -0.24
C PHE A 106 12.68 2.45 0.22
N ARG A 107 11.68 1.97 -0.53
CA ARG A 107 10.24 2.10 -0.19
C ARG A 107 9.84 1.48 1.15
N TYR A 108 10.52 0.43 1.60
CA TYR A 108 10.17 -0.24 2.85
C TYR A 108 11.07 0.14 4.05
N CYS A 109 12.28 0.67 3.83
CA CYS A 109 13.23 0.90 4.94
C CYS A 109 12.71 1.91 5.98
N TYR A 110 12.06 2.99 5.53
CA TYR A 110 11.53 4.04 6.40
C TYR A 110 10.21 3.68 7.08
N ARG A 111 9.56 2.59 6.66
CA ARG A 111 8.29 2.12 7.21
C ARG A 111 8.48 1.07 8.30
N THR A 112 9.71 0.63 8.57
CA THR A 112 10.02 -0.42 9.54
C THR A 112 9.54 -0.12 10.97
N TRP A 113 9.46 1.15 11.37
CA TRP A 113 8.93 1.56 12.67
C TRP A 113 7.41 1.45 12.77
N LYS A 114 6.69 1.54 11.63
CA LYS A 114 5.22 1.53 11.55
C LYS A 114 4.70 0.14 11.22
N ASP A 115 5.32 -0.51 10.24
CA ASP A 115 4.86 -1.76 9.62
C ASP A 115 5.67 -2.98 10.08
N GLY A 116 6.72 -2.76 10.88
CA GLY A 116 7.67 -3.80 11.28
C GLY A 116 8.75 -4.07 10.23
N ALA A 117 9.72 -4.91 10.59
CA ALA A 117 10.89 -5.17 9.75
C ALA A 117 10.65 -6.19 8.62
N VAL A 118 9.55 -6.96 8.67
CA VAL A 118 9.31 -8.12 7.81
C VAL A 118 9.34 -7.75 6.32
N ALA A 119 8.56 -6.74 5.91
CA ALA A 119 8.51 -6.33 4.51
C ALA A 119 9.87 -5.84 4.00
N PHE A 120 10.57 -5.03 4.80
CA PHE A 120 11.91 -4.57 4.42
C PHE A 120 12.91 -5.73 4.30
N LEU A 121 12.87 -6.70 5.23
CA LEU A 121 13.74 -7.89 5.16
C LEU A 121 13.43 -8.75 3.93
N HIS A 122 12.14 -8.92 3.59
CA HIS A 122 11.75 -9.61 2.37
C HIS A 122 12.33 -8.93 1.12
N GLU A 123 12.23 -7.60 1.01
CA GLU A 123 12.81 -6.87 -0.13
C GLU A 123 14.33 -6.96 -0.21
N LEU A 124 15.03 -7.01 0.94
CA LEU A 124 16.48 -7.25 0.95
C LEU A 124 16.83 -8.65 0.43
N ILE A 125 16.05 -9.67 0.81
CA ILE A 125 16.20 -11.05 0.31
C ILE A 125 15.97 -11.06 -1.21
N GLU A 126 14.83 -10.55 -1.68
CA GLU A 126 14.50 -10.50 -3.11
C GLU A 126 15.58 -9.77 -3.91
N THR A 127 16.02 -8.62 -3.43
CA THR A 127 17.11 -7.85 -4.07
C THR A 127 18.42 -8.62 -4.10
N SER A 128 18.73 -9.38 -3.05
CA SER A 128 19.95 -10.19 -3.00
C SER A 128 19.92 -11.39 -3.95
N GLN A 129 18.75 -12.04 -4.10
CA GLN A 129 18.55 -13.16 -5.01
C GLN A 129 18.61 -12.70 -6.47
N HIS A 130 18.06 -11.53 -6.76
CA HIS A 130 18.00 -10.93 -8.09
C HIS A 130 19.14 -9.95 -8.38
N TRP A 131 20.17 -9.85 -7.53
CA TRP A 131 21.24 -8.85 -7.66
C TRP A 131 21.89 -8.83 -9.05
N ALA A 132 22.21 -10.02 -9.57
CA ALA A 132 22.82 -10.20 -10.88
C ALA A 132 21.85 -9.93 -12.03
N SER A 133 20.59 -10.36 -11.93
CA SER A 133 19.56 -10.09 -12.96
C SER A 133 19.18 -8.61 -13.01
N LEU A 134 19.27 -7.92 -11.87
CA LEU A 134 19.11 -6.47 -11.79
C LEU A 134 20.30 -5.72 -12.40
N GLY A 135 21.43 -6.39 -12.67
CA GLY A 135 22.62 -5.77 -13.25
C GLY A 135 23.32 -4.81 -12.29
N LEU A 136 23.18 -5.01 -10.97
CA LEU A 136 23.83 -4.18 -9.96
C LEU A 136 25.33 -4.49 -9.88
N PRO A 137 26.19 -3.49 -9.65
CA PRO A 137 27.64 -3.68 -9.64
C PRO A 137 28.10 -4.52 -8.43
N GLY A 138 29.13 -5.33 -8.65
CA GLY A 138 29.77 -6.12 -7.60
C GLY A 138 28.92 -7.28 -7.06
N SER A 139 29.33 -7.83 -5.92
CA SER A 139 28.55 -8.82 -5.17
C SER A 139 27.58 -8.11 -4.22
N CYS A 140 26.38 -8.68 -4.03
CA CYS A 140 25.42 -8.16 -3.06
C CYS A 140 26.08 -8.06 -1.67
N PRO A 141 26.01 -6.88 -1.00
CA PRO A 141 26.57 -6.71 0.35
C PRO A 141 25.70 -7.37 1.42
N PHE A 142 24.45 -7.68 1.10
CA PHE A 142 23.57 -8.46 1.96
C PHE A 142 23.86 -9.95 1.73
N THR A 143 24.52 -10.57 2.70
CA THR A 143 24.80 -12.01 2.68
C THR A 143 23.47 -12.77 2.61
N LYS A 144 23.37 -13.75 1.70
CA LYS A 144 22.18 -14.60 1.55
C LYS A 144 21.72 -15.15 2.91
N PRO A 145 20.47 -14.87 3.33
CA PRO A 145 19.97 -15.42 4.57
C PRO A 145 19.81 -16.95 4.48
N THR A 146 19.97 -17.60 5.61
CA THR A 146 19.90 -19.04 5.87
C THR A 146 18.43 -19.54 5.85
N PRO A 147 18.08 -20.79 6.24
CA PRO A 147 16.68 -21.28 6.31
C PRO A 147 15.62 -20.38 6.97
N GLU A 148 16.04 -19.31 7.64
CA GLU A 148 15.21 -18.16 8.04
C GLU A 148 14.47 -17.47 6.86
N GLU A 149 14.95 -17.60 5.61
CA GLU A 149 14.28 -17.05 4.41
C GLU A 149 12.84 -17.55 4.27
N PHE A 150 12.59 -18.83 4.55
CA PHE A 150 11.24 -19.40 4.47
C PHE A 150 10.30 -18.78 5.51
N MET A 151 10.81 -18.56 6.73
CA MET A 151 10.04 -17.92 7.78
C MET A 151 9.72 -16.46 7.45
N ILE A 152 10.70 -15.70 6.93
CA ILE A 152 10.49 -14.30 6.54
C ILE A 152 9.50 -14.22 5.37
N HIS A 153 9.60 -15.11 4.39
CA HIS A 153 8.65 -15.15 3.27
C HIS A 153 7.22 -15.44 3.73
N GLN A 154 7.02 -16.41 4.63
CA GLN A 154 5.71 -16.70 5.21
C GLN A 154 5.17 -15.53 6.05
N GLN A 155 6.02 -14.88 6.85
CA GLN A 155 5.64 -13.67 7.58
C GLN A 155 5.28 -12.51 6.63
N TYR A 156 5.98 -12.39 5.51
CA TYR A 156 5.69 -11.37 4.51
C TYR A 156 4.34 -11.62 3.83
N LYS A 157 4.00 -12.87 3.49
CA LYS A 157 2.67 -13.24 2.98
C LYS A 157 1.56 -12.83 3.95
N ARG A 158 1.73 -13.13 5.25
CA ARG A 158 0.80 -12.68 6.31
C ARG A 158 0.72 -11.16 6.41
N PHE A 159 1.87 -10.46 6.30
CA PHE A 159 1.90 -9.01 6.27
C PHE A 159 1.11 -8.44 5.09
N VAL A 160 1.28 -8.98 3.89
CA VAL A 160 0.54 -8.57 2.69
C VAL A 160 -0.97 -8.81 2.89
N ALA A 161 -1.35 -10.00 3.35
CA ALA A 161 -2.75 -10.35 3.64
C ALA A 161 -3.38 -9.37 4.65
N ALA A 162 -2.64 -8.98 5.70
CA ALA A 162 -3.11 -7.99 6.67
C ALA A 162 -3.33 -6.60 6.05
N GLN A 163 -2.43 -6.14 5.17
CA GLN A 163 -2.56 -4.84 4.50
C GLN A 163 -3.72 -4.82 3.50
N GLU A 164 -3.89 -5.90 2.73
CA GLU A 164 -4.99 -6.05 1.79
C GLU A 164 -6.33 -6.12 2.51
N LEU A 165 -6.44 -6.96 3.55
CA LEU A 165 -7.63 -7.04 4.39
C LEU A 165 -8.00 -5.67 4.97
N LYS A 166 -7.01 -4.92 5.46
CA LYS A 166 -7.22 -3.56 5.98
C LYS A 166 -7.75 -2.61 4.92
N ARG A 167 -7.15 -2.59 3.73
CA ARG A 167 -7.58 -1.76 2.59
C ARG A 167 -9.03 -2.09 2.22
N ASP A 168 -9.33 -3.36 2.05
CA ASP A 168 -10.61 -3.83 1.55
C ASP A 168 -11.73 -3.59 2.58
N LEU A 169 -11.47 -3.84 3.87
CA LEU A 169 -12.42 -3.51 4.95
C LEU A 169 -12.65 -2.00 5.07
N SER A 170 -11.60 -1.18 4.93
CA SER A 170 -11.75 0.28 4.96
C SER A 170 -12.63 0.76 3.80
N SER A 171 -12.44 0.20 2.61
CA SER A 171 -13.27 0.52 1.43
C SER A 171 -14.71 0.05 1.59
N LEU A 172 -14.94 -1.16 2.11
CA LEU A 172 -16.28 -1.75 2.24
C LEU A 172 -17.12 -1.07 3.33
N LEU A 173 -16.47 -0.65 4.42
CA LEU A 173 -17.14 0.00 5.55
C LEU A 173 -17.19 1.54 5.42
N ASP A 174 -16.61 2.10 4.35
CA ASP A 174 -16.42 3.54 4.15
C ASP A 174 -15.76 4.23 5.36
N ILE A 175 -14.74 3.56 5.93
CA ILE A 175 -13.98 4.03 7.09
C ILE A 175 -12.64 4.58 6.61
N ALA A 176 -12.16 5.62 7.28
CA ALA A 176 -10.79 6.07 7.09
C ALA A 176 -9.78 4.94 7.42
N SER A 177 -8.65 4.93 6.73
CA SER A 177 -7.61 3.89 6.89
C SER A 177 -6.96 3.84 8.28
N ASP A 178 -7.21 4.85 9.12
CA ASP A 178 -6.80 4.89 10.53
C ASP A 178 -7.88 4.32 11.49
N GLY A 179 -9.00 3.85 10.95
CA GLY A 179 -10.11 3.26 11.69
C GLY A 179 -11.07 4.27 12.32
N TRP A 180 -10.96 5.56 11.96
CA TRP A 180 -11.84 6.59 12.52
C TRP A 180 -13.28 6.50 11.96
N VAL A 181 -14.27 6.54 12.87
CA VAL A 181 -15.70 6.47 12.55
C VAL A 181 -16.43 7.60 13.27
N PRO A 182 -17.37 8.33 12.61
CA PRO A 182 -18.23 9.31 13.26
C PRO A 182 -19.05 8.68 14.39
N SER A 183 -19.23 9.38 15.51
CA SER A 183 -19.97 8.85 16.68
C SER A 183 -21.39 8.38 16.37
N GLY A 184 -22.08 9.03 15.43
CA GLY A 184 -23.43 8.64 15.00
C GLY A 184 -23.48 7.35 14.16
N ALA A 185 -22.36 6.97 13.53
CA ALA A 185 -22.24 5.75 12.71
C ALA A 185 -21.59 4.59 13.47
N TRP A 186 -21.04 4.84 14.67
CA TRP A 186 -20.25 3.89 15.45
C TRP A 186 -20.93 2.52 15.62
N GLU A 187 -22.17 2.50 16.10
CA GLU A 187 -22.88 1.24 16.37
C GLU A 187 -23.17 0.45 15.10
N THR A 188 -23.59 1.13 14.02
CA THR A 188 -23.82 0.50 12.71
C THR A 188 -22.53 -0.07 12.13
N THR A 189 -21.43 0.68 12.20
CA THR A 189 -20.13 0.22 11.72
C THR A 189 -19.60 -0.95 12.54
N LEU A 190 -19.80 -0.94 13.86
CA LEU A 190 -19.39 -2.04 14.74
C LEU A 190 -20.14 -3.33 14.43
N LEU A 191 -21.45 -3.24 14.12
CA LEU A 191 -22.25 -4.39 13.70
C LEU A 191 -21.78 -4.94 12.35
N ALA A 192 -21.61 -4.07 11.36
CA ALA A 192 -21.13 -4.47 10.03
C ALA A 192 -19.75 -5.15 10.12
N GLN A 193 -18.84 -4.61 10.94
CA GLN A 193 -17.52 -5.17 11.17
C GLN A 193 -17.57 -6.57 11.82
N LYS A 194 -18.49 -6.80 12.77
CA LYS A 194 -18.71 -8.13 13.38
C LYS A 194 -19.22 -9.13 12.35
N GLU A 195 -20.16 -8.72 11.51
CA GLU A 195 -20.71 -9.54 10.43
C GLU A 195 -19.62 -9.90 9.41
N MET A 196 -18.78 -8.94 9.01
CA MET A 196 -17.66 -9.17 8.11
C MET A 196 -16.63 -10.15 8.71
N PHE A 197 -16.30 -10.02 10.00
CA PHE A 197 -15.41 -10.98 10.66
C PHE A 197 -16.00 -12.40 10.63
N ALA A 198 -17.29 -12.54 10.94
CA ALA A 198 -17.97 -13.83 10.94
C ALA A 198 -17.99 -14.47 9.54
N ASN A 199 -18.34 -13.69 8.52
CA ASN A 199 -18.39 -14.14 7.13
C ASN A 199 -16.99 -14.56 6.63
N MET A 200 -15.95 -13.78 6.97
CA MET A 200 -14.57 -14.12 6.61
C MET A 200 -14.09 -15.38 7.32
N LEU A 201 -14.41 -15.51 8.62
CA LEU A 201 -14.07 -16.71 9.39
C LEU A 201 -14.76 -17.96 8.81
N GLU A 202 -16.03 -17.84 8.43
CA GLU A 202 -16.75 -18.93 7.75
C GLU A 202 -16.08 -19.29 6.42
N ALA A 203 -15.69 -18.30 5.60
CA ALA A 203 -14.98 -18.55 4.34
C ALA A 203 -13.64 -19.27 4.55
N VAL A 204 -12.85 -18.87 5.56
CA VAL A 204 -11.58 -19.54 5.90
C VAL A 204 -11.82 -20.99 6.35
N LEU A 205 -12.80 -21.22 7.23
CA LEU A 205 -13.07 -22.55 7.79
C LEU A 205 -13.75 -23.51 6.79
N THR A 206 -14.47 -22.98 5.81
CA THR A 206 -15.17 -23.79 4.78
C THR A 206 -14.32 -24.04 3.53
N ASN A 207 -13.15 -23.40 3.43
CA ASN A 207 -12.20 -23.67 2.36
C ASN A 207 -11.57 -25.07 2.53
N ALA A 208 -12.09 -26.03 1.76
CA ALA A 208 -11.71 -27.45 1.88
C ALA A 208 -10.36 -27.80 1.23
N ASP A 209 -9.83 -26.91 0.39
CA ASP A 209 -8.57 -27.11 -0.34
C ASP A 209 -7.82 -25.76 -0.47
N PRO A 210 -7.33 -25.20 0.65
CA PRO A 210 -6.53 -23.99 0.62
C PRO A 210 -5.20 -24.26 -0.08
N ASP A 211 -4.69 -23.27 -0.82
CA ASP A 211 -3.36 -23.36 -1.40
C ASP A 211 -2.31 -23.61 -0.30
N ASP A 212 -1.26 -24.36 -0.61
CA ASP A 212 -0.16 -24.65 0.32
C ASP A 212 0.49 -23.36 0.84
N ASP A 213 0.36 -22.27 0.08
CA ASP A 213 0.89 -20.96 0.39
C ASP A 213 -0.12 -19.97 0.99
N GLU A 214 -1.36 -20.40 1.29
CA GLU A 214 -2.40 -19.55 1.90
C GLU A 214 -1.96 -19.08 3.31
N PRO A 215 -1.87 -17.76 3.55
CA PRO A 215 -1.33 -17.23 4.81
C PRO A 215 -2.29 -17.37 6.00
N ILE A 216 -3.60 -17.48 5.75
CA ILE A 216 -4.67 -17.51 6.77
C ILE A 216 -5.40 -18.85 6.71
N ARG A 217 -5.17 -19.71 7.70
CA ARG A 217 -5.69 -21.08 7.70
C ARG A 217 -6.73 -21.36 8.77
N ASP A 218 -6.75 -20.55 9.81
CA ASP A 218 -7.65 -20.74 10.95
C ASP A 218 -8.08 -19.42 11.59
N GLU A 219 -8.89 -19.53 12.64
CA GLU A 219 -9.37 -18.39 13.42
C GLU A 219 -8.23 -17.60 14.07
N SER A 220 -7.17 -18.26 14.52
CA SER A 220 -6.04 -17.61 15.19
C SER A 220 -5.30 -16.71 14.22
N ASP A 221 -5.00 -17.21 13.02
CA ASP A 221 -4.35 -16.45 11.96
C ASP A 221 -5.20 -15.23 11.55
N LEU A 222 -6.52 -15.43 11.35
CA LEU A 222 -7.43 -14.34 10.99
C LEU A 222 -7.50 -13.27 12.09
N ARG A 223 -7.53 -13.67 13.37
CA ARG A 223 -7.53 -12.74 14.51
C ARG A 223 -6.23 -11.95 14.61
N GLU A 224 -5.11 -12.54 14.25
CA GLU A 224 -3.80 -11.88 14.28
C GLU A 224 -3.71 -10.76 13.25
N ILE A 225 -4.23 -10.98 12.04
CA ILE A 225 -4.20 -9.98 10.96
C ILE A 225 -5.38 -9.01 10.96
N TRP A 226 -6.42 -9.25 11.78
CA TRP A 226 -7.62 -8.43 11.79
C TRP A 226 -7.27 -7.00 12.23
N PRO A 227 -7.54 -5.98 11.40
CA PRO A 227 -7.02 -4.62 11.62
C PRO A 227 -7.70 -3.87 12.77
N PHE A 228 -8.74 -4.44 13.37
CA PHE A 228 -9.59 -3.79 14.35
C PHE A 228 -9.56 -4.53 15.68
N ASP A 229 -9.45 -3.81 16.80
CA ASP A 229 -9.21 -4.42 18.10
C ASP A 229 -10.38 -5.32 18.55
N PRO A 230 -10.16 -6.64 18.76
CA PRO A 230 -11.15 -7.57 19.25
C PRO A 230 -11.81 -7.18 20.58
N ARG A 231 -11.09 -6.42 21.41
CA ARG A 231 -11.50 -6.04 22.77
C ARG A 231 -12.58 -4.98 22.77
N VAL A 232 -12.73 -4.24 21.67
CA VAL A 232 -13.85 -3.31 21.46
C VAL A 232 -15.17 -4.10 21.38
N TYR A 233 -15.15 -5.35 20.90
CA TYR A 233 -16.34 -6.19 20.76
C TYR A 233 -16.83 -6.82 22.06
N LEU A 234 -15.94 -7.01 23.04
CA LEU A 234 -16.20 -7.75 24.27
C LEU A 234 -16.67 -6.88 25.44
N GLY A 235 -16.82 -5.57 25.25
CA GLY A 235 -17.28 -4.64 26.30
C GLY A 235 -16.26 -4.42 27.43
N THR A 236 -15.07 -5.00 27.35
CA THR A 236 -13.98 -4.80 28.30
C THR A 236 -13.21 -3.54 27.95
N ARG A 237 -13.72 -2.37 28.39
CA ARG A 237 -12.89 -1.17 28.54
C ARG A 237 -11.81 -1.45 29.59
N SER A 238 -10.67 -1.98 29.18
CA SER A 238 -9.48 -1.93 30.02
C SER A 238 -8.94 -0.52 29.96
N ARG A 239 -9.11 0.22 31.06
CA ARG A 239 -8.42 1.48 31.31
C ARG A 239 -6.94 1.16 31.54
N HIS A 240 -6.16 1.01 30.49
CA HIS A 240 -4.73 1.27 30.58
C HIS A 240 -4.35 2.28 29.52
N ALA A 241 -4.35 3.53 29.99
CA ALA A 241 -3.69 4.63 29.34
C ALA A 241 -2.22 4.27 29.08
N PHE A 242 -1.76 4.65 27.90
CA PHE A 242 -0.37 4.82 27.56
C PHE A 242 0.38 5.51 28.71
N GLY A 243 1.49 4.90 29.11
CA GLY A 243 2.61 5.50 29.84
C GLY A 243 3.88 5.15 29.10
#